data_AF-A0A6J3IBB1-F1
#
_entry.id   AF-A0A6J3IBB1-F1
#
_cell.length_a   1.000
_cell.length_b   1.000
_cell.length_c   1.000
_cell.angle_alpha   90.00
_cell.angle_beta   90.00
_cell.angle_gamma   90.00
#
_symmetry.space_group_name_H-M   'P 1'
#
loop_
_entity.id
_entity.type
_entity.pdbx_description
1 polymer ?
#
loop_
_entity_poly.entity_id
_entity_poly.type
_entity_poly.pdbx_seq_one_letter_code
_entity_poly.pdbx_strand_id
1 'polypeptide(L)'
;MGIQGGSVLFGLLLVLAVFCHSGNSLQCYSCPFPNIRCTTTTNCTSNLDSCLVVKAGLRVYNRCWKFEDCTFSRISNQLSENELKYHCCQKDLCNFNDALQNGGTTLSKKTVLLLVTPFLAAAWNLHP
;
A
#
# COMPACT_ATOMS: atom_id res chain seq x y z
N MET A 1 4.11 29.29 -39.24
CA MET A 1 3.60 29.11 -37.86
C MET A 1 3.15 27.67 -37.71
N GLY A 2 3.56 26.98 -36.63
CA GLY A 2 2.82 25.82 -36.13
C GLY A 2 3.46 24.45 -36.32
N ILE A 3 4.42 24.08 -35.45
CA ILE A 3 4.58 22.70 -34.93
C ILE A 3 5.18 22.76 -33.49
N GLN A 4 4.74 23.71 -32.64
CA GLN A 4 5.19 23.77 -31.23
C GLN A 4 4.13 23.24 -30.23
N GLY A 5 2.87 23.11 -30.64
CA GLY A 5 1.80 22.63 -29.76
C GLY A 5 1.82 21.13 -29.50
N GLY A 6 2.26 20.32 -30.49
CA GLY A 6 2.20 18.85 -30.43
C GLY A 6 3.14 18.25 -29.39
N SER A 7 4.41 18.69 -29.34
CA SER A 7 5.40 18.14 -28.40
C SER A 7 5.08 18.48 -26.93
N VAL A 8 4.51 19.66 -26.67
CA VAL A 8 4.11 20.06 -25.30
C VAL A 8 2.91 19.23 -24.83
N LEU A 9 1.92 19.04 -25.70
CA LEU A 9 0.75 18.20 -25.40
C LEU A 9 1.14 16.75 -25.14
N PHE A 10 2.05 16.22 -25.96
CA PHE A 10 2.54 14.85 -25.84
C PHE A 10 3.37 14.65 -24.57
N GLY A 11 4.22 15.63 -24.22
CA GLY A 11 4.95 15.63 -22.95
C GLY A 11 4.01 15.65 -21.73
N LEU A 12 2.98 16.50 -21.74
CA LEU A 12 1.99 16.58 -20.67
C LEU A 12 1.19 15.27 -20.52
N LEU A 13 0.77 14.66 -21.63
CA LEU A 13 0.08 13.37 -21.64
C LEU A 13 0.93 12.25 -21.07
N LEU A 14 2.23 12.22 -21.37
CA LEU A 14 3.16 11.22 -20.80
C LEU A 14 3.34 11.41 -19.29
N VAL A 15 3.43 12.66 -18.81
CA VAL A 15 3.48 12.95 -17.38
C VAL A 15 2.21 12.45 -16.68
N LEU A 16 1.03 12.78 -17.20
CA LEU A 16 -0.25 12.32 -16.65
C LEU A 16 -0.39 10.79 -16.67
N ALA A 17 0.12 10.12 -17.73
CA ALA A 17 0.11 8.66 -17.82
C ALA A 17 1.02 8.00 -16.77
N VAL A 18 2.19 8.60 -16.47
CA VAL A 18 3.09 8.12 -15.41
C VAL A 18 2.49 8.31 -14.01
N PHE A 19 1.68 9.36 -13.80
CA PHE A 19 0.95 9.59 -12.55
C PHE A 19 -0.37 8.84 -12.45
N CYS A 20 -0.80 8.14 -13.50
CA CYS A 20 -1.96 7.27 -13.48
C CYS A 20 -1.62 5.98 -12.70
N HIS A 21 -1.51 6.10 -11.38
CA HIS A 21 -1.48 4.96 -10.49
C HIS A 21 -2.79 4.21 -10.74
N SER A 22 -2.68 3.04 -11.39
CA SER A 22 -3.78 2.11 -11.57
C SER A 22 -4.48 1.91 -10.23
N GLY A 23 -5.68 2.49 -10.09
CA GLY A 23 -6.50 2.41 -8.89
C GLY A 23 -7.07 1.02 -8.73
N ASN A 24 -6.22 0.04 -8.48
CA ASN A 24 -6.66 -1.26 -8.04
C ASN A 24 -7.17 -1.11 -6.61
N SER A 25 -8.43 -1.52 -6.41
CA SER A 25 -9.03 -1.63 -5.09
C SER A 25 -8.16 -2.57 -4.26
N LEU A 26 -7.63 -2.08 -3.14
CA LEU A 26 -6.80 -2.90 -2.23
C LEU A 26 -7.58 -4.15 -1.81
N GLN A 27 -6.96 -5.31 -1.92
CA GLN A 27 -7.58 -6.58 -1.58
C GLN A 27 -7.03 -7.12 -0.26
N CYS A 28 -7.90 -7.44 0.71
CA CYS A 28 -7.47 -7.91 2.04
C CYS A 28 -8.28 -9.15 2.46
N TYR A 29 -7.75 -9.88 3.45
CA TYR A 29 -8.56 -10.86 4.16
C TYR A 29 -9.57 -10.15 5.07
N SER A 30 -10.85 -10.48 4.95
CA SER A 30 -11.92 -9.88 5.74
C SER A 30 -12.92 -10.94 6.19
N CYS A 31 -13.00 -11.18 7.49
CA CYS A 31 -13.94 -12.12 8.08
C CYS A 31 -14.90 -11.42 9.06
N PRO A 32 -16.21 -11.74 9.03
CA PRO A 32 -17.20 -11.09 9.90
C PRO A 32 -17.01 -11.46 11.38
N PHE A 33 -16.47 -12.64 11.65
CA PHE A 33 -16.20 -13.14 13.00
C PHE A 33 -14.71 -13.43 13.18
N PRO A 34 -14.18 -13.34 14.41
CA PRO A 34 -12.79 -13.67 14.68
C PRO A 34 -12.50 -15.13 14.33
N ASN A 35 -11.55 -15.35 13.44
CA ASN A 35 -11.17 -16.66 12.96
C ASN A 35 -9.65 -16.76 12.85
N ILE A 36 -9.08 -17.78 13.47
CA ILE A 36 -7.65 -18.06 13.44
C ILE A 36 -7.16 -18.29 12.00
N ARG A 37 -8.00 -18.76 11.08
CA ARG A 37 -7.63 -18.96 9.67
C ARG A 37 -8.66 -18.28 8.75
N CYS A 38 -8.67 -16.95 8.75
CA CYS A 38 -9.46 -16.20 7.78
C CYS A 38 -8.86 -16.36 6.38
N THR A 39 -9.63 -16.93 5.45
CA THR A 39 -9.25 -17.09 4.03
C THR A 39 -10.17 -16.32 3.09
N THR A 40 -11.15 -15.61 3.63
CA THR A 40 -12.11 -14.83 2.85
C THR A 40 -11.45 -13.56 2.35
N THR A 41 -11.31 -13.48 1.03
CA THR A 41 -10.75 -12.33 0.33
C THR A 41 -11.84 -11.32 -0.01
N THR A 42 -11.57 -10.02 0.20
CA THR A 42 -12.52 -8.94 -0.11
C THR A 42 -11.78 -7.73 -0.65
N ASN A 43 -12.37 -7.08 -1.67
CA ASN A 43 -11.90 -5.80 -2.17
C ASN A 43 -12.37 -4.69 -1.23
N CYS A 44 -11.42 -3.92 -0.69
CA CYS A 44 -11.70 -2.83 0.23
C CYS A 44 -12.30 -1.65 -0.50
N THR A 45 -13.27 -0.98 0.11
CA THR A 45 -13.83 0.28 -0.41
C THR A 45 -12.76 1.35 -0.51
N SER A 46 -12.94 2.33 -1.40
CA SER A 46 -12.00 3.45 -1.60
C SER A 46 -11.59 4.21 -0.33
N ASN A 47 -12.42 4.19 0.71
CA ASN A 47 -12.16 4.84 1.99
C ASN A 47 -11.27 4.01 2.94
N LEU A 48 -11.00 2.76 2.60
CA LEU A 48 -10.20 1.81 3.39
C LEU A 48 -8.96 1.45 2.59
N ASP A 49 -7.88 2.17 2.87
CA ASP A 49 -6.60 2.13 2.16
C ASP A 49 -5.56 1.21 2.82
N SER A 50 -5.99 0.34 3.74
CA SER A 50 -5.11 -0.63 4.41
C SER A 50 -5.81 -1.94 4.79
N CYS A 51 -5.01 -2.99 4.94
CA CYS A 51 -5.41 -4.24 5.57
C CYS A 51 -5.00 -4.23 7.03
N LEU A 52 -5.89 -4.70 7.92
CA LEU A 52 -5.65 -4.84 9.35
C LEU A 52 -5.66 -6.31 9.75
N VAL A 53 -4.69 -6.71 10.56
CA VAL A 53 -4.72 -7.94 11.36
C VAL A 53 -4.55 -7.58 12.84
N VAL A 54 -5.43 -8.13 13.68
CA VAL A 54 -5.39 -7.94 15.14
C VAL A 54 -5.45 -9.29 15.82
N LYS A 55 -4.61 -9.49 16.83
CA LYS A 55 -4.64 -10.65 17.71
C LYS A 55 -4.93 -10.20 19.15
N ALA A 56 -6.06 -10.65 19.68
CA ALA A 56 -6.48 -10.45 21.07
C ALA A 56 -6.62 -11.83 21.73
N GLY A 57 -5.59 -12.26 22.46
CA GLY A 57 -5.51 -13.62 23.00
C GLY A 57 -5.57 -14.70 21.91
N LEU A 58 -6.64 -15.49 21.90
CA LEU A 58 -6.92 -16.54 20.91
C LEU A 58 -7.74 -16.04 19.71
N ARG A 59 -8.27 -14.82 19.77
CA ARG A 59 -9.08 -14.23 18.71
C ARG A 59 -8.19 -13.50 17.71
N VAL A 60 -8.50 -13.69 16.44
CA VAL A 60 -7.80 -13.03 15.33
C VAL A 60 -8.84 -12.35 14.46
N TYR A 61 -8.67 -11.05 14.26
CA TYR A 61 -9.53 -10.22 13.42
C TYR A 61 -8.75 -9.81 12.17
N ASN A 62 -9.31 -10.09 11.01
CA ASN A 62 -8.78 -9.69 9.71
C ASN A 62 -9.86 -8.87 9.00
N ARG A 63 -9.55 -7.64 8.60
CA ARG A 63 -10.49 -6.74 7.93
C ARG A 63 -9.80 -5.64 7.13
N CYS A 64 -10.54 -5.05 6.20
CA CYS A 64 -10.19 -3.76 5.61
C CYS A 64 -10.26 -2.65 6.67
N TRP A 65 -9.33 -1.70 6.59
CA TRP A 65 -9.17 -0.63 7.56
C TRP A 65 -8.67 0.67 6.92
N LYS A 66 -8.78 1.77 7.66
CA LYS A 66 -8.23 3.07 7.26
C LYS A 66 -6.86 3.24 7.90
N PHE A 67 -5.84 3.54 7.10
CA PHE A 67 -4.46 3.61 7.58
C PHE A 67 -4.27 4.70 8.65
N GLU A 68 -4.98 5.82 8.52
CA GLU A 68 -4.99 6.90 9.54
C GLU A 68 -5.52 6.42 10.90
N ASP A 69 -6.43 5.44 10.91
CA ASP A 69 -7.03 4.86 12.10
C ASP A 69 -6.22 3.65 12.62
N CYS A 70 -5.04 3.39 12.08
CA CYS A 70 -4.17 2.30 12.52
C CYS A 70 -3.44 2.62 13.84
N THR A 71 -4.21 2.86 14.90
CA THR A 71 -3.72 3.17 16.23
C THR A 71 -4.37 2.26 17.26
N PHE A 72 -3.63 1.97 18.33
CA PHE A 72 -4.13 1.11 19.41
C PHE A 72 -5.50 1.55 19.94
N SER A 73 -5.68 2.85 20.23
CA SER A 73 -6.91 3.39 20.82
C SER A 73 -8.13 3.23 19.91
N ARG A 74 -7.98 3.44 18.60
CA ARG A 74 -9.07 3.30 17.64
C ARG A 74 -9.47 1.83 17.48
N ILE A 75 -8.46 0.96 17.37
CA ILE A 75 -8.65 -0.49 17.19
C ILE A 75 -9.26 -1.12 18.46
N SER A 76 -8.73 -0.80 19.64
CA SER A 76 -9.21 -1.35 20.92
C SER A 76 -10.65 -0.94 21.19
N ASN A 77 -10.99 0.34 21.00
CA ASN A 77 -12.35 0.83 21.19
C ASN A 77 -13.33 0.18 20.20
N GLN A 78 -12.94 0.03 18.93
CA GLN A 78 -13.83 -0.52 17.91
C GLN A 78 -14.02 -2.04 18.02
N LEU A 79 -13.01 -2.77 18.51
CA LEU A 79 -13.11 -4.20 18.76
C LEU A 79 -13.57 -4.54 20.19
N SER A 80 -13.64 -3.55 21.09
CA SER A 80 -13.90 -3.73 22.52
C SER A 80 -12.94 -4.74 23.18
N GLU A 81 -11.66 -4.69 22.78
CA GLU A 81 -10.59 -5.55 23.30
C GLU A 81 -9.56 -4.67 24.04
N ASN A 82 -9.28 -4.99 25.30
CA ASN A 82 -8.38 -4.18 26.15
C ASN A 82 -6.89 -4.45 25.91
N GLU A 83 -6.55 -5.68 25.50
CA GLU A 83 -5.18 -6.10 25.21
C GLU A 83 -5.13 -6.74 23.83
N LEU A 84 -4.41 -6.10 22.91
CA LEU A 84 -4.31 -6.56 21.54
C LEU A 84 -2.95 -6.22 20.95
N LYS A 85 -2.57 -7.01 19.94
CA LYS A 85 -1.45 -6.71 19.04
C LYS A 85 -2.02 -6.52 17.64
N TYR A 86 -1.57 -5.51 16.92
CA TYR A 86 -2.08 -5.19 15.59
C TYR A 86 -0.97 -4.94 14.58
N HIS A 87 -1.27 -5.13 13.30
CA HIS A 87 -0.42 -4.76 12.19
C HIS A 87 -1.30 -4.25 11.03
N CYS A 88 -0.87 -3.14 10.41
CA CYS A 88 -1.50 -2.61 9.20
C CYS A 88 -0.51 -2.55 8.05
N CYS A 89 -1.01 -2.77 6.84
CA CYS A 89 -0.21 -2.77 5.63
C CYS A 89 -1.08 -2.39 4.42
N GLN A 90 -0.47 -1.87 3.34
CA GLN A 90 -1.17 -1.35 2.16
C GLN A 90 -0.85 -2.16 0.89
N LYS A 91 -0.67 -3.47 1.06
CA LYS A 91 -0.41 -4.41 -0.03
C LYS A 91 -1.52 -5.46 -0.07
N ASP A 92 -1.80 -5.99 -1.26
CA ASP A 92 -2.82 -7.01 -1.38
C ASP A 92 -2.49 -8.24 -0.52
N LEU A 93 -3.50 -8.71 0.23
CA LEU A 93 -3.49 -9.91 1.06
C LEU A 93 -2.36 -9.95 2.11
N CYS A 94 -1.89 -8.79 2.55
CA CYS A 94 -0.77 -8.67 3.50
C CYS A 94 -1.15 -8.94 4.97
N ASN A 95 -2.44 -8.96 5.30
CA ASN A 95 -2.94 -9.17 6.66
C ASN A 95 -3.13 -10.67 7.00
N PHE A 96 -2.09 -11.47 6.80
CA PHE A 96 -2.06 -12.84 7.28
C PHE A 96 -1.58 -12.89 8.73
N ASN A 97 -1.99 -13.89 9.52
CA ASN A 97 -1.69 -13.93 10.96
C ASN A 97 -0.20 -13.89 11.32
N ASP A 98 0.66 -14.40 10.44
CA ASP A 98 2.10 -14.40 10.64
C ASP A 98 2.74 -13.01 10.48
N ALA A 99 2.03 -12.05 9.86
CA ALA A 99 2.46 -10.66 9.74
C ALA A 99 2.61 -9.96 11.11
N LEU A 100 1.98 -10.49 12.15
CA LEU A 100 2.14 -10.00 13.52
C LEU A 100 3.47 -10.41 14.16
N GLN A 101 4.07 -11.52 13.71
CA GLN A 101 5.36 -12.01 14.21
C GLN A 101 6.52 -11.24 13.56
N ASN A 102 6.36 -10.92 12.28
CA ASN A 102 7.35 -10.21 11.49
C ASN A 102 6.96 -8.75 11.39
N GLY A 103 7.16 -7.99 12.47
CA GLY A 103 6.90 -6.55 12.50
C GLY A 103 7.46 -5.85 11.25
N GLY A 104 6.59 -5.60 10.28
CA GLY A 104 6.78 -4.69 9.15
C GLY A 104 8.15 -4.72 8.47
N THR A 105 8.69 -5.86 8.07
CA THR A 105 9.81 -5.89 7.11
C THR A 105 9.34 -6.41 5.76
N THR A 106 8.44 -5.68 5.11
CA THR A 106 8.32 -5.78 3.65
C THR A 106 9.61 -5.18 3.08
N LEU A 107 10.58 -6.05 2.85
CA LEU A 107 11.82 -5.73 2.16
C LEU A 107 11.46 -5.40 0.71
N SER A 108 11.09 -4.14 0.44
CA SER A 108 11.09 -3.58 -0.91
C SER A 108 12.50 -3.12 -1.26
N LYS A 109 13.49 -4.01 -1.13
CA LYS A 109 14.81 -3.83 -1.75
C LYS A 109 14.68 -4.24 -3.21
N LYS A 110 14.16 -3.37 -4.08
CA LYS A 110 14.51 -3.50 -5.50
C LYS A 110 14.34 -2.29 -6.42
N THR A 111 13.73 -1.18 -6.01
CA THR A 111 13.27 -0.22 -7.06
C THR A 111 13.83 1.21 -6.96
N VAL A 112 14.60 1.59 -5.93
CA VAL A 112 15.07 2.99 -5.82
C VAL A 112 16.48 3.23 -6.39
N LEU A 113 17.23 2.19 -6.79
CA LEU A 113 18.62 2.35 -7.25
C LEU A 113 18.79 2.48 -8.78
N LEU A 114 17.72 2.54 -9.57
CA LEU A 114 17.83 2.51 -11.05
C LEU A 114 17.48 3.82 -11.78
N LEU A 115 17.13 4.89 -11.07
CA LEU A 115 16.72 6.16 -11.71
C LEU A 115 17.78 7.28 -11.67
N VAL A 116 18.96 7.05 -11.09
CA VAL A 116 20.02 8.08 -11.03
C VAL A 116 20.99 8.03 -12.22
N THR A 117 20.92 6.98 -13.06
CA THR A 117 21.90 6.74 -14.12
C THR A 117 21.70 7.43 -15.48
N PRO A 118 20.55 8.04 -15.89
CA PRO A 118 20.52 8.73 -17.18
C PRO A 118 21.06 10.17 -17.15
N PHE A 119 21.28 10.78 -15.98
CA PHE A 119 21.69 12.20 -15.91
C PHE A 119 23.19 12.46 -16.09
N LEU A 120 24.07 11.45 -15.96
CA LEU A 120 25.51 11.67 -16.17
C LEU A 120 25.97 11.52 -17.64
N ALA A 121 25.17 10.92 -18.52
CA ALA A 121 25.57 10.71 -19.92
C ALA A 121 25.43 11.98 -20.80
N ALA A 122 24.69 12.99 -20.35
CA ALA A 122 24.50 14.23 -21.11
C ALA A 122 25.64 15.26 -20.93
N ALA A 123 26.48 15.12 -19.91
CA ALA A 123 27.52 16.11 -19.60
C ALA A 123 28.83 15.91 -20.40
N TRP A 124 29.01 14.78 -21.09
CA TRP A 124 30.27 14.46 -21.80
C TRP A 124 30.23 14.72 -23.30
N ASN A 125 29.09 15.18 -23.85
CA ASN A 125 28.98 15.52 -25.28
C ASN A 125 28.95 17.05 -25.55
N LEU A 126 29.38 17.87 -24.59
CA LEU A 126 29.35 19.33 -24.71
C LEU A 126 30.61 20.05 -24.21
N HIS A 127 31.77 19.39 -24.33
CA HIS A 127 33.05 20.09 -24.40
C HIS A 127 33.68 19.80 -25.77
N PRO A 128 33.69 20.77 -26.70
CA PRO A 128 34.54 20.70 -27.89
C PRO A 128 36.03 20.80 -27.52
#